data_AF-A0A2P6RH18-F1
#
_entry.id   AF-A0A2P6RH18-F1
#
_cell.length_a   1.000
_cell.length_b   1.000
_cell.length_c   1.000
_cell.angle_alpha   90.00
_cell.angle_beta   90.00
_cell.angle_gamma   90.00
#
_symmetry.space_group_name_H-M   'P 1'
#
loop_
_entity.id
_entity.type
_entity.pdbx_description
1 polymer ?
#
loop_
_entity_poly.entity_id
_entity_poly.type
_entity_poly.pdbx_seq_one_letter_code
_entity_poly.pdbx_strand_id
1 'polypeptide(L)'
;MNAVKSYNAEKGRANKVPKLRLLPGVPKQPGGIECGYYVMRYMKDIINDDTLSFSTKWAVKTRKGYTQQQLDEVRMEVADYLQTLL
;
A
#
# COMPACT_ATOMS: atom_id res chain seq x y z
N MET A 1 14.79 36.98 1.29
CA MET A 1 14.69 35.77 0.41
C MET A 1 15.08 34.55 1.22
N ASN A 2 14.30 33.45 1.16
CA ASN A 2 14.63 32.21 1.88
C ASN A 2 15.76 31.46 1.15
N ALA A 3 16.88 31.18 1.82
CA ALA A 3 18.07 30.56 1.22
C ALA A 3 17.77 29.24 0.46
N VAL A 4 16.86 28.43 1.00
CA VAL A 4 16.38 27.18 0.39
C VAL A 4 15.70 27.43 -0.97
N LYS A 5 14.93 28.52 -1.10
CA LYS A 5 14.25 28.86 -2.36
C LYS A 5 15.25 29.25 -3.44
N SER A 6 16.27 30.04 -3.09
CA SER A 6 17.33 30.45 -4.02
C SER A 6 18.16 29.26 -4.52
N TYR A 7 18.58 28.38 -3.61
CA TYR A 7 19.31 27.15 -3.96
C TYR A 7 18.49 26.22 -4.88
N ASN A 8 17.20 26.04 -4.60
CA ASN A 8 16.33 25.22 -5.44
C ASN A 8 16.16 25.83 -6.84
N ALA A 9 16.07 27.16 -6.95
CA ALA A 9 16.02 27.86 -8.24
C ALA A 9 17.33 27.69 -9.04
N GLU A 10 18.49 27.87 -8.40
CA GLU A 10 19.81 27.65 -9.02
C GLU A 10 20.00 26.22 -9.53
N LYS A 11 19.48 25.24 -8.79
CA LYS A 11 19.55 23.82 -9.17
C LYS A 11 18.43 23.38 -10.12
N GLY A 12 17.58 24.31 -10.59
CA GLY A 12 16.43 23.99 -11.45
C GLY A 12 15.39 23.06 -10.78
N ARG A 13 15.42 22.96 -9.44
CA ARG A 13 14.53 22.13 -8.64
C ARG A 13 13.22 22.87 -8.40
N ALA A 14 12.23 22.59 -9.24
CA ALA A 14 10.86 23.00 -8.97
C ALA A 14 10.26 22.15 -7.83
N ASN A 15 9.41 22.77 -6.99
CA ASN A 15 8.54 22.02 -6.09
C ASN A 15 7.56 21.19 -6.93
N LYS A 16 7.89 19.92 -7.16
CA LYS A 16 6.98 18.98 -7.81
C LYS A 16 6.00 18.49 -6.74
N VAL A 17 4.74 18.90 -6.87
CA VAL A 17 3.66 18.28 -6.10
C VAL A 17 3.57 16.82 -6.55
N PRO A 18 3.65 15.83 -5.64
CA PRO A 18 3.47 14.44 -6.01
C PRO A 18 2.12 14.26 -6.71
N LYS A 19 2.11 13.60 -7.87
CA LYS A 19 0.86 13.20 -8.50
C LYS A 19 0.26 12.05 -7.69
N LEU A 20 -0.61 12.39 -6.74
CA LEU A 20 -1.36 11.40 -5.98
C LEU A 20 -2.49 10.83 -6.84
N ARG A 21 -2.49 9.51 -7.01
CA ARG A 21 -3.60 8.78 -7.63
C ARG A 21 -4.33 8.01 -6.54
N LEU A 22 -5.60 8.34 -6.32
CA LEU A 22 -6.46 7.58 -5.42
C LEU A 22 -6.95 6.31 -6.13
N LEU A 23 -6.86 5.17 -5.44
CA LEU A 23 -7.36 3.87 -5.90
C LEU A 23 -8.59 3.49 -5.06
N PRO A 24 -9.81 3.90 -5.45
CA PRO A 24 -11.01 3.70 -4.64
C PRO A 24 -11.46 2.23 -4.56
N GLY A 25 -10.85 1.35 -5.36
CA GLY A 25 -11.16 -0.08 -5.40
C GLY A 25 -10.48 -0.91 -4.32
N VAL A 26 -9.50 -0.34 -3.61
CA VAL A 26 -8.68 -1.03 -2.61
C VAL A 26 -9.57 -1.73 -1.56
N PRO A 27 -9.22 -2.95 -1.12
CA PRO A 27 -10.05 -3.72 -0.22
C PRO A 27 -10.37 -2.99 1.08
N LYS A 28 -11.66 -2.84 1.37
CA LYS A 28 -12.13 -2.21 2.59
C LYS A 28 -12.27 -3.24 3.70
N GLN A 29 -11.71 -2.94 4.87
CA GLN A 29 -11.91 -3.76 6.06
C GLN A 29 -13.33 -3.57 6.63
N PRO A 30 -14.01 -4.65 7.06
CA PRO A 30 -15.34 -4.57 7.63
C PRO A 30 -15.36 -4.08 9.08
N GLY A 31 -14.32 -4.41 9.86
CA GLY A 31 -14.19 -4.15 11.29
C GLY A 31 -13.04 -3.21 11.64
N GLY A 32 -12.64 -3.20 12.91
CA GLY A 32 -11.65 -2.28 13.48
C GLY A 32 -10.35 -2.91 13.95
N ILE A 33 -10.23 -4.24 13.95
CA ILE A 33 -9.13 -4.96 14.61
C ILE A 33 -8.16 -5.62 13.62
N GLU A 34 -8.60 -5.81 12.39
CA GLU A 34 -7.87 -6.55 11.35
C GLU A 34 -7.06 -5.65 10.40
N CYS A 35 -6.96 -4.35 10.70
CA CYS A 35 -6.31 -3.37 9.84
C CYS A 35 -4.86 -3.73 9.49
N GLY A 36 -4.10 -4.24 10.46
CA GLY A 36 -2.72 -4.71 10.24
C GLY A 36 -2.66 -5.82 9.20
N TYR A 37 -3.54 -6.81 9.29
CA TYR A 37 -3.60 -7.93 8.34
C TYR A 37 -4.06 -7.48 6.94
N TYR A 38 -4.98 -6.53 6.87
CA TYR A 38 -5.37 -5.92 5.59
C TYR A 38 -4.19 -5.23 4.90
N VAL A 39 -3.40 -4.45 5.64
CA VAL A 39 -2.21 -3.78 5.11
C VAL A 39 -1.18 -4.81 4.65
N MET A 40 -0.90 -5.83 5.46
CA MET A 40 0.05 -6.88 5.10
C MET A 40 -0.38 -7.65 3.85
N ARG A 41 -1.66 -8.05 3.75
CA ARG A 41 -2.20 -8.70 2.55
C ARG A 41 -2.13 -7.81 1.33
N TYR A 42 -2.43 -6.51 1.50
CA TYR A 42 -2.36 -5.53 0.43
C TYR A 42 -0.92 -5.33 -0.08
N MET A 43 0.06 -5.25 0.82
CA MET A 43 1.48 -5.19 0.44
C MET A 43 1.92 -6.45 -0.30
N LYS A 44 1.47 -7.63 0.14
CA LYS A 44 1.74 -8.90 -0.54
C LYS A 44 1.16 -8.92 -1.96
N ASP A 45 -0.06 -8.42 -2.15
CA ASP A 45 -0.67 -8.29 -3.48
C ASP A 45 0.09 -7.33 -4.40
N ILE A 46 0.75 -6.29 -3.85
CA ILE A 46 1.60 -5.36 -4.62
C ILE A 46 2.89 -6.06 -5.05
N ILE A 47 3.56 -6.73 -4.10
CA ILE A 47 4.86 -7.38 -4.34
C ILE A 47 4.72 -8.53 -5.34
N ASN A 48 3.62 -9.29 -5.27
CA ASN A 48 3.37 -10.43 -6.14
C ASN A 48 2.75 -10.04 -7.50
N ASP A 49 2.53 -8.75 -7.77
CA ASP A 49 2.04 -8.31 -9.08
C ASP A 49 3.19 -8.05 -10.07
N ASP A 50 3.62 -9.13 -10.73
CA ASP A 50 4.65 -9.08 -11.76
C ASP A 50 4.23 -8.27 -13.01
N THR A 51 2.93 -8.02 -13.17
CA THR A 51 2.37 -7.37 -14.36
C THR A 51 2.30 -5.86 -14.26
N LEU A 52 2.59 -5.29 -13.07
CA LEU A 52 2.44 -3.87 -12.75
C LEU A 52 1.03 -3.32 -13.04
N SER A 53 0.03 -4.20 -13.11
CA SER A 53 -1.37 -3.87 -13.41
C SER A 53 -2.17 -3.52 -12.15
N PHE A 54 -1.51 -3.50 -10.99
CA PHE A 54 -2.07 -3.25 -9.68
C PHE A 54 -2.92 -1.98 -9.62
N SER A 55 -2.42 -0.90 -10.23
CA SER A 55 -3.14 0.38 -10.26
C SER A 55 -4.45 0.30 -11.06
N THR A 56 -4.51 -0.55 -12.08
CA THR A 56 -5.72 -0.80 -12.87
C THR A 56 -6.70 -1.68 -12.10
N LYS A 57 -6.21 -2.73 -11.43
CA LYS A 57 -7.01 -3.64 -10.60
C LYS A 57 -7.85 -2.89 -9.56
N TRP A 58 -7.30 -1.83 -8.96
CA TRP A 58 -7.95 -1.06 -7.90
C TRP A 58 -8.43 0.34 -8.31
N ALA A 59 -8.42 0.64 -9.62
CA ALA A 59 -8.84 1.95 -10.13
C ALA A 59 -10.34 2.23 -9.91
N VAL A 60 -11.18 1.20 -9.95
CA VAL A 60 -12.64 1.31 -9.87
C VAL A 60 -13.11 0.91 -8.48
N LYS A 61 -14.03 1.69 -7.89
CA LYS A 61 -14.58 1.42 -6.57
C LYS A 61 -15.19 0.02 -6.51
N THR A 62 -14.76 -0.78 -5.54
CA THR A 62 -15.30 -2.11 -5.30
C THR A 62 -15.82 -2.20 -3.86
N ARG A 63 -16.72 -3.14 -3.58
CA ARG A 63 -17.07 -3.55 -2.20
C ARG A 63 -16.30 -4.80 -1.77
N LYS A 64 -15.28 -5.20 -2.52
CA LYS A 64 -14.52 -6.43 -2.23
C LYS A 64 -13.62 -6.15 -1.03
N GLY A 65 -13.78 -6.93 0.03
CA GLY A 65 -12.80 -7.05 1.11
C GLY A 65 -11.93 -8.28 0.89
N TYR A 66 -10.92 -8.45 1.74
CA TYR A 66 -10.25 -9.75 1.84
C TYR A 66 -11.15 -10.74 2.57
N THR A 67 -11.11 -12.00 2.15
CA THR A 67 -11.79 -13.09 2.86
C THR A 67 -11.01 -13.45 4.12
N GLN A 68 -11.68 -14.11 5.07
CA GLN A 68 -11.02 -14.59 6.29
C GLN A 68 -9.83 -15.49 5.96
N GLN A 69 -9.97 -16.38 4.98
CA GLN A 69 -8.89 -17.26 4.50
C GLN A 69 -7.67 -16.47 4.02
N GLN A 70 -7.86 -15.39 3.24
CA GLN A 70 -6.75 -14.56 2.75
C GLN A 70 -6.03 -13.83 3.90
N LEU A 71 -6.75 -13.48 4.97
CA LEU A 71 -6.16 -12.89 6.16
C LEU A 71 -5.42 -13.95 6.98
N ASP A 72 -5.97 -15.16 7.08
CA ASP A 72 -5.35 -16.27 7.81
C ASP A 72 -4.06 -16.76 7.14
N GLU A 73 -3.97 -16.74 5.81
CA GLU A 73 -2.70 -16.97 5.09
C GLU A 73 -1.59 -16.05 5.63
N VAL A 74 -1.85 -14.75 5.71
CA VAL A 74 -0.88 -13.77 6.18
C VAL A 74 -0.61 -13.93 7.68
N ARG A 75 -1.62 -14.28 8.48
CA ARG A 75 -1.44 -14.57 9.91
C ARG A 75 -0.47 -15.73 10.12
N MET A 76 -0.65 -16.81 9.37
CA MET A 76 0.20 -17.99 9.48
C MET A 76 1.62 -17.69 9.02
N GLU A 77 1.80 -16.95 7.93
CA GLU A 77 3.14 -16.53 7.45
C GLU A 77 3.87 -15.65 8.47
N VAL A 78 3.16 -14.69 9.09
CA VAL A 78 3.74 -13.85 10.13
C VAL A 78 4.06 -14.67 11.37
N ALA A 79 3.20 -15.59 11.78
CA ALA A 79 3.44 -16.46 12.93
C ALA A 79 4.66 -17.38 12.70
N ASP A 80 4.78 -17.97 11.52
CA ASP A 80 5.92 -18.80 11.13
C ASP A 80 7.21 -17.99 11.15
N TYR A 81 7.22 -16.80 10.54
CA TYR A 81 8.37 -15.90 10.57
C TYR A 81 8.77 -15.52 12.00
N LEU A 82 7.81 -15.15 12.85
CA LEU A 82 8.09 -14.83 14.26
C LEU A 82 8.65 -16.04 15.02
N GLN A 83 8.18 -17.24 14.72
CA GLN A 83 8.69 -18.48 15.32
C GLN A 83 10.15 -18.75 14.92
N THR A 84 10.60 -18.32 13.73
CA THR A 84 12.01 -18.43 13.32
C THR A 84 12.94 -17.41 14.00
N LEU A 85 12.38 -16.34 14.59
CA LEU A 85 13.13 -15.29 15.26
C LEU A 85 13.28 -15.49 16.77
N LEU A 86 12.58 -16.47 17.33
CA LEU A 86 12.59 -16.86 18.74
C LEU A 86 13.46 -18.10 18.95
#